data_AF-A0A958JAG7-F1
#
_entry.id   AF-A0A958JAG7-F1
#
_cell.length_a   1.000
_cell.length_b   1.000
_cell.length_c   1.000
_cell.angle_alpha   90.00
_cell.angle_beta   90.00
_cell.angle_gamma   90.00
#
_symmetry.space_group_name_H-M   'P 1'
#
loop_
_entity.id
_entity.type
_entity.pdbx_description
1 polymer ?
#
loop_
_entity_poly.entity_id
_entity_poly.type
_entity_poly.pdbx_seq_one_letter_code
_entity_poly.pdbx_strand_id
1 'polypeptide(L)'
;MNYRRFLIKFFTFIGGIYFFLEFVIPPSVMKFDAYHVKISTYFIAVGAMAVGLGLINLIMVHGSKIIFLKKGWVYSTALLLGLILMLIVTVGDWLSSNKVSTLADKYLMLREFSEIIIKDHEAKNSQVPATEIRITALKNAIKEEIALDRIELSDSKNTELSDLLTTVEAKESKLSIEFSKEKLNSLAQDLASLSKFRREYYGERYQNSTIQKLYTLLFDGLFVSLGSAMFSLLGFYIAAAAYRAFRIKSFESALMMLAALLVMLGQISFGLYLWEGFPDLRLWILKIPNAAAFRAIEFGAQVALLIMAFRMWLSIESETFTNQGSDENR
;
A
#
# COMPACT_ATOMS: atom_id res chain seq x y z
N MET A 1 -32.82 28.85 -2.74
CA MET A 1 -32.34 27.80 -1.81
C MET A 1 -31.41 26.87 -2.58
N ASN A 2 -30.14 26.75 -2.18
CA ASN A 2 -29.14 25.96 -2.91
C ASN A 2 -29.33 24.46 -2.66
N TYR A 3 -30.38 23.85 -3.25
CA TYR A 3 -30.70 22.42 -3.10
C TYR A 3 -29.50 21.51 -3.39
N ARG A 4 -28.62 21.88 -4.34
CA ARG A 4 -27.37 21.15 -4.61
C ARG A 4 -26.46 21.05 -3.39
N ARG A 5 -26.25 22.14 -2.64
CA ARG A 5 -25.41 22.14 -1.44
C ARG A 5 -26.08 21.33 -0.31
N PHE A 6 -27.39 21.44 -0.20
CA PHE A 6 -28.15 20.66 0.78
C PHE A 6 -28.06 19.15 0.50
N LEU A 7 -28.27 18.72 -0.76
CA LEU A 7 -28.17 17.32 -1.17
C LEU A 7 -26.78 16.74 -0.90
N ILE A 8 -25.71 17.46 -1.26
CA ILE A 8 -24.34 17.02 -0.97
C ILE A 8 -24.15 16.82 0.54
N LYS A 9 -24.52 17.81 1.36
CA LYS A 9 -24.41 17.71 2.83
C LYS A 9 -25.24 16.56 3.39
N PHE A 10 -26.44 16.34 2.87
CA PHE A 10 -27.34 15.28 3.32
C PHE A 10 -26.81 13.89 2.98
N PHE A 11 -26.35 13.66 1.75
CA PHE A 11 -25.83 12.35 1.35
C PHE A 11 -24.49 12.03 2.01
N THR A 12 -23.60 13.01 2.17
CA THR A 12 -22.40 12.80 3.00
C THR A 12 -22.79 12.51 4.46
N PHE A 13 -23.97 12.94 4.91
CA PHE A 13 -24.41 12.82 6.31
C PHE A 13 -24.86 11.43 6.64
N ILE A 14 -25.73 10.92 5.80
CA ILE A 14 -26.16 9.54 5.89
C ILE A 14 -24.97 8.59 5.70
N GLY A 15 -24.06 8.89 4.75
CA GLY A 15 -22.85 8.08 4.55
C GLY A 15 -21.92 8.06 5.77
N GLY A 16 -21.64 9.21 6.37
CA GLY A 16 -20.80 9.30 7.57
C GLY A 16 -21.44 8.62 8.78
N ILE A 17 -22.74 8.81 8.99
CA ILE A 17 -23.48 8.15 10.07
C ILE A 17 -23.47 6.64 9.91
N TYR A 18 -23.64 6.13 8.69
CA TYR A 18 -23.60 4.69 8.43
C TYR A 18 -22.32 4.05 8.97
N PHE A 19 -21.14 4.56 8.56
CA PHE A 19 -19.86 4.02 9.01
C PHE A 19 -19.60 4.27 10.51
N PHE A 20 -20.05 5.41 11.04
CA PHE A 20 -19.96 5.68 12.47
C PHE A 20 -20.76 4.66 13.28
N LEU A 21 -22.01 4.39 12.90
CA LEU A 21 -22.86 3.43 13.59
C LEU A 21 -22.33 2.01 13.43
N GLU A 22 -21.81 1.65 12.26
CA GLU A 22 -21.15 0.36 12.04
C GLU A 22 -19.94 0.17 12.97
N PHE A 23 -19.14 1.21 13.16
CA PHE A 23 -17.95 1.14 14.02
C PHE A 23 -18.30 1.13 15.51
N VAL A 24 -19.33 1.87 15.92
CA VAL A 24 -19.71 2.07 17.33
C VAL A 24 -20.63 0.96 17.85
N ILE A 25 -21.55 0.48 17.03
CA ILE A 25 -22.55 -0.51 17.45
C ILE A 25 -21.94 -1.91 17.35
N PRO A 26 -21.86 -2.67 18.46
CA PRO A 26 -21.36 -4.04 18.42
C PRO A 26 -22.19 -4.91 17.46
N PRO A 27 -21.57 -5.85 16.71
CA PRO A 27 -22.29 -6.76 15.82
C PRO A 27 -23.35 -7.63 16.51
N SER A 28 -23.29 -7.76 17.84
CA SER A 28 -24.31 -8.43 18.65
C SER A 28 -25.63 -7.65 18.74
N VAL A 29 -25.59 -6.32 18.54
CA VAL A 29 -26.74 -5.42 18.62
C VAL A 29 -27.34 -5.15 17.24
N MET A 30 -26.49 -4.89 16.23
CA MET A 30 -26.92 -4.65 14.84
C MET A 30 -25.86 -5.16 13.87
N LYS A 31 -26.28 -5.89 12.83
CA LYS A 31 -25.39 -6.38 11.76
C LYS A 31 -25.59 -5.55 10.49
N PHE A 32 -24.52 -4.92 10.01
CA PHE A 32 -24.54 -4.05 8.83
C PHE A 32 -24.24 -4.78 7.49
N ASP A 33 -24.07 -6.10 7.52
CA ASP A 33 -23.51 -6.91 6.41
C ASP A 33 -24.27 -6.86 5.08
N ALA A 34 -25.61 -6.75 5.09
CA ALA A 34 -26.43 -6.96 3.89
C ALA A 34 -26.13 -5.97 2.75
N TYR A 35 -25.73 -4.74 3.08
CA TYR A 35 -25.43 -3.68 2.10
C TYR A 35 -24.02 -3.10 2.25
N HIS A 36 -23.25 -3.52 3.26
CA HIS A 36 -21.93 -2.98 3.55
C HIS A 36 -21.00 -3.01 2.33
N VAL A 37 -20.87 -4.15 1.65
CA VAL A 37 -19.98 -4.28 0.48
C VAL A 37 -20.34 -3.29 -0.63
N LYS A 38 -21.64 -3.09 -0.88
CA LYS A 38 -22.11 -2.15 -1.92
C LYS A 38 -21.84 -0.71 -1.50
N ILE A 39 -22.19 -0.34 -0.27
CA ILE A 39 -21.97 1.01 0.28
C ILE A 39 -20.47 1.34 0.31
N SER A 40 -19.64 0.41 0.77
CA SER A 40 -18.18 0.54 0.78
C SER A 40 -17.60 0.71 -0.62
N THR A 41 -18.13 0.03 -1.63
CA THR A 41 -17.69 0.20 -3.02
C THR A 41 -17.98 1.62 -3.55
N TYR A 42 -19.18 2.16 -3.31
CA TYR A 42 -19.49 3.55 -3.66
C TYR A 42 -18.60 4.54 -2.92
N PHE A 43 -18.33 4.28 -1.63
CA PHE A 43 -17.46 5.12 -0.84
C PHE A 43 -16.01 5.11 -1.34
N ILE A 44 -15.46 3.95 -1.68
CA ILE A 44 -14.13 3.80 -2.29
C ILE A 44 -14.07 4.57 -3.62
N ALA A 45 -15.11 4.48 -4.46
CA ALA A 45 -15.18 5.24 -5.71
C ALA A 45 -15.16 6.76 -5.46
N VAL A 46 -15.92 7.25 -4.48
CA VAL A 46 -15.89 8.67 -4.07
C VAL A 46 -14.52 9.06 -3.50
N GLY A 47 -13.91 8.19 -2.69
CA GLY A 47 -12.57 8.39 -2.15
C GLY A 47 -11.50 8.50 -3.25
N ALA A 48 -11.57 7.64 -4.27
CA ALA A 48 -10.69 7.71 -5.42
C ALA A 48 -10.84 9.04 -6.18
N MET A 49 -12.07 9.53 -6.37
CA MET A 49 -12.32 10.86 -6.95
C MET A 49 -11.77 11.98 -6.05
N ALA A 50 -11.91 11.86 -4.73
CA ALA A 50 -11.39 12.84 -3.79
C ALA A 50 -9.86 12.96 -3.83
N VAL A 51 -9.15 11.84 -4.02
CA VAL A 51 -7.70 11.85 -4.28
C VAL A 51 -7.39 12.66 -5.54
N GLY A 52 -8.12 12.44 -6.64
CA GLY A 52 -7.97 13.21 -7.88
C GLY A 52 -8.23 14.71 -7.69
N LEU A 53 -9.30 15.08 -6.98
CA LEU A 53 -9.59 16.47 -6.63
C LEU A 53 -8.49 17.09 -5.75
N GLY A 54 -7.91 16.31 -4.83
CA GLY A 54 -6.77 16.71 -4.01
C GLY A 54 -5.53 17.04 -4.84
N LEU A 55 -5.21 16.20 -5.82
CA LEU A 55 -4.12 16.47 -6.77
C LEU A 55 -4.39 17.73 -7.61
N ILE A 56 -5.60 17.88 -8.15
CA ILE A 56 -5.99 19.07 -8.91
C ILE A 56 -5.86 20.32 -8.04
N ASN A 57 -6.31 20.26 -6.79
CA ASN A 57 -6.18 21.37 -5.85
C ASN A 57 -4.72 21.74 -5.56
N LEU A 58 -3.85 20.74 -5.32
CA LEU A 58 -2.41 20.98 -5.14
C LEU A 58 -1.82 21.68 -6.37
N ILE A 59 -2.11 21.18 -7.57
CA ILE A 59 -1.62 21.78 -8.83
C ILE A 59 -2.17 23.20 -9.00
N MET A 60 -3.45 23.45 -8.75
CA MET A 60 -4.03 24.79 -8.90
C MET A 60 -3.44 25.78 -7.90
N VAL A 61 -3.36 25.42 -6.62
CA VAL A 61 -2.89 26.31 -5.55
C VAL A 61 -1.40 26.60 -5.71
N HIS A 62 -0.58 25.55 -5.89
CA HIS A 62 0.87 25.72 -6.02
C HIS A 62 1.27 26.21 -7.42
N GLY A 63 0.56 25.82 -8.47
CA GLY A 63 0.77 26.31 -9.82
C GLY A 63 0.48 27.81 -9.92
N SER A 64 -0.61 28.28 -9.31
CA SER A 64 -0.90 29.72 -9.19
C SER A 64 0.23 30.46 -8.48
N LYS A 65 0.78 29.93 -7.38
CA LYS A 65 1.94 30.54 -6.71
C LYS A 65 3.17 30.66 -7.61
N ILE A 66 3.43 29.67 -8.46
CA ILE A 66 4.56 29.67 -9.40
C ILE A 66 4.33 30.68 -10.53
N ILE A 67 3.17 30.62 -11.19
CA ILE A 67 2.82 31.50 -12.32
C ILE A 67 2.86 32.97 -11.92
N PHE A 68 2.33 33.28 -10.73
CA PHE A 68 2.28 34.65 -10.21
C PHE A 68 3.46 35.00 -9.28
N LEU A 69 4.49 34.15 -9.20
CA LEU A 69 5.71 34.36 -8.38
C LEU A 69 5.42 34.81 -6.94
N LYS A 70 4.38 34.23 -6.32
CA LYS A 70 3.97 34.56 -4.96
C LYS A 70 5.03 34.13 -3.95
N LYS A 71 4.97 34.66 -2.72
CA LYS A 71 5.88 34.29 -1.63
C LYS A 71 5.93 32.76 -1.45
N GLY A 72 7.13 32.19 -1.46
CA GLY A 72 7.34 30.75 -1.35
C GLY A 72 7.12 29.95 -2.64
N TRP A 73 7.12 30.59 -3.81
CA TRP A 73 6.97 29.91 -5.10
C TRP A 73 8.04 28.83 -5.33
N VAL A 74 9.28 29.03 -4.87
CA VAL A 74 10.38 28.05 -5.01
C VAL A 74 10.03 26.70 -4.36
N TYR A 75 9.48 26.73 -3.15
CA TYR A 75 9.03 25.51 -2.47
C TYR A 75 7.85 24.85 -3.19
N SER A 76 6.98 25.65 -3.79
CA SER A 76 5.86 25.17 -4.60
C SER A 76 6.35 24.49 -5.88
N THR A 77 7.41 25.02 -6.51
CA THR A 77 8.08 24.40 -7.66
C THR A 77 8.70 23.07 -7.26
N ALA A 78 9.45 23.02 -6.16
CA ALA A 78 10.05 21.79 -5.66
C ALA A 78 8.99 20.71 -5.38
N LEU A 79 7.86 21.09 -4.76
CA LEU A 79 6.74 20.19 -4.48
C LEU A 79 6.13 19.62 -5.77
N LEU A 80 5.81 20.47 -6.75
CA LEU A 80 5.16 20.01 -7.99
C LEU A 80 6.12 19.19 -8.87
N LEU A 81 7.41 19.57 -8.94
CA LEU A 81 8.41 18.76 -9.64
C LEU A 81 8.61 17.40 -8.97
N GLY A 82 8.70 17.36 -7.64
CA GLY A 82 8.79 16.11 -6.88
C GLY A 82 7.56 15.22 -7.10
N LEU A 83 6.36 15.81 -7.07
CA LEU A 83 5.11 15.09 -7.34
C LEU A 83 5.10 14.48 -8.75
N ILE A 84 5.41 15.28 -9.78
CA ILE A 84 5.42 14.82 -11.18
C ILE A 84 6.49 13.74 -11.39
N LEU A 85 7.69 13.96 -10.88
CA LEU A 85 8.80 13.00 -10.98
C LEU A 85 8.42 11.67 -10.34
N MET A 86 7.93 11.68 -9.10
CA MET A 86 7.51 10.45 -8.41
C MET A 86 6.35 9.77 -9.11
N LEU A 87 5.40 10.52 -9.65
CA LEU A 87 4.27 9.94 -10.40
C LEU A 87 4.75 9.24 -11.67
N ILE A 88 5.61 9.87 -12.45
CA ILE A 88 6.18 9.28 -13.68
C ILE A 88 6.94 8.00 -13.34
N VAL A 89 7.79 8.04 -12.31
CA VAL A 89 8.62 6.89 -11.92
C VAL A 89 7.77 5.76 -11.37
N THR A 90 6.79 6.05 -10.52
CA THR A 90 5.89 5.04 -9.95
C THR A 90 5.01 4.40 -11.01
N VAL A 91 4.46 5.18 -11.94
CA VAL A 91 3.66 4.62 -13.05
C VAL A 91 4.55 3.79 -13.98
N GLY A 92 5.75 4.27 -14.30
CA GLY A 92 6.71 3.52 -15.11
C GLY A 92 7.11 2.20 -14.45
N ASP A 93 7.35 2.22 -13.14
CA ASP A 93 7.64 1.02 -12.36
C ASP A 93 6.47 0.03 -12.40
N TRP A 94 5.25 0.50 -12.12
CA TRP A 94 4.04 -0.33 -12.19
C TRP A 94 3.84 -0.97 -13.58
N LEU A 95 4.02 -0.20 -14.65
CA LEU A 95 3.94 -0.73 -16.03
C LEU A 95 5.02 -1.80 -16.30
N SER A 96 6.25 -1.54 -15.84
CA SER A 96 7.38 -2.47 -16.00
C SER A 96 7.16 -3.77 -15.22
N SER A 97 6.73 -3.65 -13.96
CA SER A 97 6.45 -4.77 -13.06
C SER A 97 5.32 -5.65 -13.60
N ASN A 98 4.22 -5.05 -14.07
CA ASN A 98 3.12 -5.80 -14.68
C ASN A 98 3.57 -6.56 -15.93
N LYS A 99 4.34 -5.91 -16.82
CA LYS A 99 4.86 -6.57 -18.02
C LYS A 99 5.72 -7.78 -17.64
N VAL A 100 6.60 -7.62 -16.65
CA VAL A 100 7.49 -8.69 -16.17
C VAL A 100 6.70 -9.85 -15.57
N SER A 101 5.74 -9.58 -14.68
CA SER A 101 4.89 -10.64 -14.10
C SER A 101 4.12 -11.39 -15.18
N THR A 102 3.49 -10.68 -16.13
CA THR A 102 2.73 -11.34 -17.21
C THR A 102 3.60 -12.25 -18.08
N LEU A 103 4.82 -11.83 -18.41
CA LEU A 103 5.76 -12.65 -19.18
C LEU A 103 6.23 -13.86 -18.38
N ALA A 104 6.59 -13.63 -17.11
CA ALA A 104 7.12 -14.64 -16.21
C ALA A 104 6.13 -15.76 -15.88
N ASP A 105 4.83 -15.44 -15.80
CA ASP A 105 3.80 -16.37 -15.34
C ASP A 105 3.18 -17.23 -16.44
N LYS A 106 3.55 -17.04 -17.72
CA LYS A 106 2.95 -17.80 -18.81
C LYS A 106 3.16 -19.31 -18.71
N TYR A 107 4.37 -19.77 -18.42
CA TYR A 107 4.60 -21.21 -18.22
C TYR A 107 3.91 -21.76 -16.98
N LEU A 108 3.74 -20.93 -15.95
CA LEU A 108 2.94 -21.31 -14.78
C LEU A 108 1.49 -21.53 -15.18
N MET A 109 0.91 -20.62 -15.97
CA MET A 109 -0.45 -20.78 -16.50
C MET A 109 -0.57 -22.03 -17.39
N LEU A 110 0.43 -22.34 -18.24
CA LEU A 110 0.43 -23.55 -19.06
C LEU A 110 0.55 -24.83 -18.21
N ARG A 111 1.35 -24.81 -17.14
CA ARG A 111 1.43 -25.89 -16.17
C ARG A 111 0.07 -26.13 -15.49
N GLU A 112 -0.52 -25.07 -14.95
CA GLU A 112 -1.83 -25.13 -14.29
C GLU A 112 -2.91 -25.62 -15.27
N PHE A 113 -2.85 -25.18 -16.53
CA PHE A 113 -3.76 -25.67 -17.56
C PHE A 113 -3.60 -27.17 -17.83
N SER A 114 -2.36 -27.68 -17.86
CA SER A 114 -2.09 -29.13 -17.94
C SER A 114 -2.70 -29.90 -16.77
N GLU A 115 -2.52 -29.41 -15.54
CA GLU A 115 -3.08 -30.02 -14.32
C GLU A 115 -4.62 -29.98 -14.32
N ILE A 116 -5.22 -28.88 -14.78
CA ILE A 116 -6.68 -28.74 -14.93
C ILE A 116 -7.22 -29.75 -15.93
N ILE A 117 -6.55 -29.96 -17.06
CA ILE A 117 -6.95 -30.98 -18.06
C ILE A 117 -7.02 -32.36 -17.41
N ILE A 118 -6.01 -32.73 -16.62
CA ILE A 118 -5.96 -34.01 -15.90
C ILE A 118 -7.13 -34.13 -14.92
N LYS A 119 -7.32 -33.10 -14.08
CA LYS A 119 -8.38 -33.07 -13.07
C LYS A 119 -9.77 -33.19 -13.68
N ASP A 120 -10.05 -32.43 -14.74
CA ASP A 120 -11.35 -32.43 -15.39
C ASP A 120 -11.64 -33.75 -16.13
N HIS A 121 -10.62 -34.35 -16.73
CA HIS A 121 -10.75 -35.65 -17.40
C HIS A 121 -11.08 -36.75 -16.39
N GLU A 122 -10.40 -36.78 -15.24
CA GLU A 122 -10.66 -37.74 -14.16
C GLU A 122 -12.05 -37.53 -13.53
N ALA A 123 -12.47 -36.27 -13.38
CA ALA A 123 -13.79 -35.93 -12.85
C ALA A 123 -14.95 -36.14 -13.84
N LYS A 124 -14.66 -36.52 -15.10
CA LYS A 124 -15.65 -36.63 -16.19
C LYS A 124 -16.52 -35.37 -16.34
N ASN A 125 -15.91 -34.20 -16.14
CA ASN A 125 -16.63 -32.93 -16.18
C ASN A 125 -17.13 -32.65 -17.60
N SER A 126 -18.45 -32.62 -17.78
CA SER A 126 -19.09 -32.43 -19.09
C SER A 126 -19.40 -30.95 -19.39
N GLN A 127 -19.16 -30.04 -18.44
CA GLN A 127 -19.37 -28.59 -18.62
C GLN A 127 -18.18 -27.89 -19.29
N VAL A 128 -17.08 -28.60 -19.52
CA VAL A 128 -15.84 -28.08 -20.11
C VAL A 128 -15.62 -28.64 -21.52
N PRO A 129 -14.86 -27.92 -22.37
CA PRO A 129 -14.53 -28.42 -23.71
C PRO A 129 -13.86 -29.79 -23.68
N ALA A 130 -13.99 -30.54 -24.78
CA ALA A 130 -13.42 -31.87 -24.91
C ALA A 130 -11.91 -31.87 -24.58
N THR A 131 -11.45 -32.95 -23.94
CA THR A 131 -10.05 -33.10 -23.49
C THR A 131 -9.05 -32.94 -24.64
N GLU A 132 -9.37 -33.48 -25.81
CA GLU A 132 -8.55 -33.43 -27.03
C GLU A 132 -8.32 -32.00 -27.55
N ILE A 133 -9.37 -31.16 -27.52
CA ILE A 133 -9.30 -29.75 -27.92
C ILE A 133 -8.36 -29.00 -26.97
N ARG A 134 -8.47 -29.25 -25.67
CA ARG A 134 -7.64 -28.61 -24.65
C ARG A 134 -6.18 -29.06 -24.72
N ILE A 135 -5.92 -30.34 -24.99
CA ILE A 135 -4.58 -30.86 -25.23
C ILE A 135 -3.96 -30.18 -26.46
N THR A 136 -4.74 -30.01 -27.53
CA THR A 136 -4.28 -29.32 -28.75
C THR A 136 -3.99 -27.84 -28.50
N ALA A 137 -4.85 -27.17 -27.72
CA ALA A 137 -4.63 -25.78 -27.31
C ALA A 137 -3.36 -25.63 -26.45
N LEU A 138 -3.17 -26.51 -25.46
CA LEU A 138 -1.96 -26.56 -24.63
C LEU A 138 -0.71 -26.76 -25.50
N LYS A 139 -0.76 -27.72 -26.43
CA LYS A 139 0.32 -28.03 -27.36
C LYS A 139 0.73 -26.80 -28.18
N ASN A 140 -0.22 -26.15 -28.83
CA ASN A 140 0.03 -24.96 -29.64
C ASN A 140 0.58 -23.79 -28.81
N ALA A 141 0.04 -23.57 -27.60
CA ALA A 141 0.48 -22.49 -26.73
C ALA A 141 1.91 -22.72 -26.20
N ILE A 142 2.27 -23.96 -25.85
CA ILE A 142 3.64 -24.30 -25.47
C ILE A 142 4.59 -24.07 -26.64
N LYS A 143 4.23 -24.51 -27.84
CA LYS A 143 5.05 -24.32 -29.04
C LYS A 143 5.31 -22.85 -29.35
N GLU A 144 4.28 -22.01 -29.23
CA GLU A 144 4.41 -20.56 -29.43
C GLU A 144 5.34 -19.94 -28.39
N GLU A 145 5.16 -20.26 -27.11
CA GLU A 145 5.98 -19.71 -26.03
C GLU A 145 7.45 -20.15 -26.10
N ILE A 146 7.73 -21.40 -26.46
CA ILE A 146 9.10 -21.89 -26.67
C ILE A 146 9.75 -21.15 -27.85
N ALA A 147 9.01 -20.94 -28.95
CA ALA A 147 9.53 -20.21 -30.10
C ALA A 147 9.90 -18.76 -29.75
N LEU A 148 9.06 -18.09 -28.94
CA LEU A 148 9.35 -16.76 -28.42
C LEU A 148 10.60 -16.74 -27.54
N ASP A 149 10.73 -17.68 -26.60
CA ASP A 149 11.91 -17.76 -25.71
C ASP A 149 13.21 -18.05 -26.46
N ARG A 150 13.16 -18.86 -27.51
CA ARG A 150 14.34 -19.08 -28.37
C ARG A 150 14.84 -17.80 -29.02
N ILE A 151 13.97 -16.80 -29.20
CA ILE A 151 14.33 -15.49 -29.74
C ILE A 151 14.73 -14.53 -28.61
N GLU A 152 13.86 -14.34 -27.61
CA GLU A 152 14.03 -13.33 -26.56
C GLU A 152 15.09 -13.70 -25.51
N LEU A 153 15.25 -14.99 -25.21
CA LEU A 153 16.20 -15.48 -24.21
C LEU A 153 17.51 -16.00 -24.84
N SER A 154 17.68 -15.82 -26.16
CA SER A 154 18.91 -16.21 -26.88
C SER A 154 20.17 -15.59 -26.27
N ASP A 155 20.06 -14.38 -25.73
CA ASP A 155 21.18 -13.65 -25.13
C ASP A 155 21.60 -14.19 -23.75
N SER A 156 20.79 -15.05 -23.13
CA SER A 156 21.05 -15.54 -21.76
C SER A 156 22.29 -16.45 -21.66
N LYS A 157 22.80 -16.99 -22.77
CA LYS A 157 23.91 -17.97 -22.84
C LYS A 157 23.81 -19.10 -21.79
N ASN A 158 22.58 -19.45 -21.39
CA ASN A 158 22.36 -20.41 -20.33
C ASN A 158 22.12 -21.81 -20.94
N THR A 159 23.08 -22.71 -20.75
CA THR A 159 23.01 -24.10 -21.22
C THR A 159 21.82 -24.84 -20.61
N GLU A 160 21.51 -24.58 -19.33
CA GLU A 160 20.36 -25.19 -18.63
C GLU A 160 19.03 -24.79 -19.26
N LEU A 161 18.85 -23.52 -19.64
CA LEU A 161 17.65 -23.08 -20.35
C LEU A 161 17.50 -23.78 -21.70
N SER A 162 18.59 -23.85 -22.48
CA SER A 162 18.56 -24.48 -23.79
C SER A 162 18.17 -25.96 -23.70
N ASP A 163 18.70 -26.66 -22.70
CA ASP A 163 18.37 -28.06 -22.44
C ASP A 163 16.91 -28.23 -22.02
N LEU A 164 16.40 -27.35 -21.15
CA LEU A 164 15.00 -27.35 -20.73
C LEU A 164 14.04 -27.08 -21.90
N LEU A 165 14.31 -26.05 -22.72
CA LEU A 165 13.49 -25.74 -23.89
C LEU A 165 13.45 -26.91 -24.87
N THR A 166 14.60 -27.56 -25.11
CA THR A 166 14.69 -28.73 -26.00
C THR A 166 13.96 -29.94 -25.42
N THR A 167 14.01 -30.15 -24.11
CA THR A 167 13.29 -31.23 -23.42
C THR A 167 11.78 -31.04 -23.53
N VAL A 168 11.29 -29.82 -23.27
CA VAL A 168 9.87 -29.50 -23.36
C VAL A 168 9.37 -29.59 -24.80
N GLU A 169 10.14 -29.11 -25.78
CA GLU A 169 9.79 -29.23 -27.20
C GLU A 169 9.72 -30.70 -27.65
N ALA A 170 10.63 -31.56 -27.19
CA ALA A 170 10.59 -32.98 -27.49
C ALA A 170 9.35 -33.67 -26.86
N LYS A 171 8.94 -33.27 -25.65
CA LYS A 171 7.74 -33.79 -24.98
C LYS A 171 6.44 -33.27 -25.62
N GLU A 172 6.40 -31.99 -25.96
CA GLU A 172 5.30 -31.34 -26.69
C GLU A 172 5.06 -32.02 -28.05
N SER A 173 6.13 -32.27 -28.81
CA SER A 173 6.05 -32.93 -30.12
C SER A 173 5.46 -34.35 -30.02
N LYS A 174 5.84 -35.10 -28.97
CA LYS A 174 5.33 -36.46 -28.66
C LYS A 174 3.96 -36.49 -27.98
N LEU A 175 3.38 -35.33 -27.67
CA LEU A 175 2.04 -35.22 -27.11
C LEU A 175 1.01 -35.56 -28.19
N SER A 176 0.37 -36.72 -28.01
CA SER A 176 -0.75 -37.21 -28.81
C SER A 176 -2.03 -36.47 -28.43
N ILE A 177 -3.00 -36.42 -29.34
CA ILE A 177 -4.34 -35.85 -29.07
C ILE A 177 -5.07 -36.68 -28.00
N GLU A 178 -4.80 -37.99 -27.93
CA GLU A 178 -5.29 -38.88 -26.89
C GLU A 178 -4.72 -38.54 -25.50
N PHE A 179 -5.60 -38.60 -24.50
CA PHE A 179 -5.27 -38.31 -23.11
C PHE A 179 -4.23 -39.28 -22.56
N SER A 180 -3.17 -38.73 -21.94
CA SER A 180 -2.17 -39.49 -21.19
C SER A 180 -1.75 -38.71 -19.95
N LYS A 181 -2.19 -39.19 -18.79
CA LYS A 181 -1.87 -38.58 -17.48
C LYS A 181 -0.36 -38.47 -17.24
N GLU A 182 0.40 -39.52 -17.57
CA GLU A 182 1.84 -39.57 -17.37
C GLU A 182 2.59 -38.53 -18.23
N LYS A 183 2.22 -38.39 -19.51
CA LYS A 183 2.78 -37.37 -20.40
C LYS A 183 2.43 -35.95 -19.92
N LEU A 184 1.20 -35.70 -19.51
CA LEU A 184 0.76 -34.38 -19.03
C LEU A 184 1.42 -33.99 -17.70
N ASN A 185 1.59 -34.93 -16.78
CA ASN A 185 2.30 -34.70 -15.51
C ASN A 185 3.79 -34.42 -15.72
N SER A 186 4.46 -35.23 -16.54
CA SER A 186 5.88 -35.04 -16.83
C SER A 186 6.15 -33.76 -17.63
N LEU A 187 5.20 -33.30 -18.46
CA LEU A 187 5.24 -32.01 -19.12
C LEU A 187 5.03 -30.86 -18.12
N ALA A 188 4.07 -30.99 -17.21
CA ALA A 188 3.81 -29.99 -16.17
C ALA A 188 5.04 -29.76 -15.27
N GLN A 189 5.78 -30.82 -14.92
CA GLN A 189 7.03 -30.70 -14.15
C GLN A 189 8.09 -29.86 -14.88
N ASP A 190 8.29 -30.08 -16.17
CA ASP A 190 9.25 -29.29 -16.93
C ASP A 190 8.78 -27.84 -17.14
N LEU A 191 7.48 -27.63 -17.40
CA LEU A 191 6.88 -26.29 -17.45
C LEU A 191 7.07 -25.54 -16.12
N ALA A 192 7.04 -26.24 -14.98
CA ALA A 192 7.35 -25.65 -13.68
C ALA A 192 8.81 -25.18 -13.62
N SER A 193 9.77 -25.97 -14.12
CA SER A 193 11.18 -25.55 -14.18
C SER A 193 11.39 -24.36 -15.11
N LEU A 194 10.77 -24.34 -16.30
CA LEU A 194 10.79 -23.19 -17.20
C LEU A 194 10.15 -21.95 -16.58
N SER A 195 9.04 -22.11 -15.85
CA SER A 195 8.39 -20.99 -15.14
C SER A 195 9.31 -20.38 -14.09
N LYS A 196 10.05 -21.21 -13.34
CA LYS A 196 11.02 -20.74 -12.33
C LYS A 196 12.15 -19.97 -13.01
N PHE A 197 12.73 -20.55 -14.05
CA PHE A 197 13.79 -19.90 -14.83
C PHE A 197 13.33 -18.56 -15.38
N ARG A 198 12.16 -18.53 -16.02
CA ARG A 198 11.62 -17.33 -16.66
C ARG A 198 11.34 -16.23 -15.62
N ARG A 199 10.80 -16.58 -14.45
CA ARG A 199 10.62 -15.66 -13.32
C ARG A 199 11.93 -15.07 -12.81
N GLU A 200 12.96 -15.89 -12.68
CA GLU A 200 14.29 -15.44 -12.26
C GLU A 200 14.89 -14.49 -13.30
N TYR A 201 14.89 -14.88 -14.58
CA TYR A 201 15.43 -14.07 -15.68
C TYR A 201 14.77 -12.69 -15.79
N TYR A 202 13.44 -12.63 -15.93
CA TYR A 202 12.76 -11.34 -16.06
C TYR A 202 12.75 -10.57 -14.73
N GLY A 203 12.78 -11.27 -13.58
CA GLY A 203 12.93 -10.67 -12.26
C GLY A 203 14.25 -9.93 -12.11
N GLU A 204 15.37 -10.56 -12.44
CA GLU A 204 16.69 -9.89 -12.43
C GLU A 204 16.75 -8.72 -13.41
N ARG A 205 16.18 -8.87 -14.60
CA ARG A 205 16.12 -7.78 -15.59
C ARG A 205 15.30 -6.60 -15.09
N TYR A 206 14.19 -6.87 -14.39
CA TYR A 206 13.37 -5.85 -13.76
C TYR A 206 14.13 -5.12 -12.64
N GLN A 207 14.77 -5.87 -11.74
CA GLN A 207 15.60 -5.27 -10.67
C GLN A 207 16.74 -4.42 -11.22
N ASN A 208 17.32 -4.83 -12.35
CA ASN A 208 18.38 -4.08 -13.01
C ASN A 208 17.90 -2.97 -13.95
N SER A 209 16.60 -2.84 -14.18
CA SER A 209 16.03 -1.84 -15.06
C SER A 209 16.25 -0.43 -14.52
N THR A 210 16.43 0.53 -15.43
CA THR A 210 16.63 1.94 -15.07
C THR A 210 15.45 2.48 -14.25
N ILE A 211 14.22 2.05 -14.56
CA ILE A 211 13.02 2.52 -13.88
C ILE A 211 12.97 2.05 -12.43
N GLN A 212 13.32 0.79 -12.17
CA GLN A 212 13.36 0.25 -10.81
C GLN A 212 14.49 0.89 -9.99
N LYS A 213 15.68 1.04 -10.57
CA LYS A 213 16.80 1.74 -9.94
C LYS A 213 16.44 3.18 -9.59
N LEU A 214 15.75 3.88 -10.49
CA LEU A 214 15.28 5.25 -10.27
C LEU A 214 14.20 5.29 -9.18
N TYR A 215 13.26 4.34 -9.16
CA TYR A 215 12.27 4.22 -8.11
C TYR A 215 12.92 4.04 -6.74
N THR A 216 13.81 3.06 -6.58
CA THR A 216 14.55 2.80 -5.33
C THR A 216 15.37 4.02 -4.90
N LEU A 217 16.02 4.71 -5.83
CA LEU A 217 16.78 5.92 -5.52
C LEU A 217 15.88 7.05 -4.98
N LEU A 218 14.75 7.32 -5.62
CA LEU A 218 13.87 8.40 -5.22
C LEU A 218 13.07 8.07 -3.96
N PHE A 219 12.61 6.83 -3.84
CA PHE A 219 11.79 6.39 -2.71
C PHE A 219 12.65 6.08 -1.48
N ASP A 220 13.50 5.05 -1.53
CA ASP A 220 14.31 4.65 -0.38
C ASP A 220 15.47 5.63 -0.15
N GLY A 221 16.15 6.01 -1.24
CA GLY A 221 17.31 6.89 -1.16
C GLY A 221 16.98 8.30 -0.71
N LEU A 222 15.97 8.94 -1.31
CA LEU A 222 15.58 10.31 -0.96
C LEU A 222 14.43 10.36 0.04
N PHE A 223 13.24 9.87 -0.30
CA PHE A 223 12.05 10.07 0.53
C PHE A 223 12.19 9.48 1.94
N VAL A 224 12.58 8.20 2.05
CA VAL A 224 12.75 7.54 3.36
C VAL A 224 13.90 8.16 4.15
N SER A 225 15.04 8.45 3.51
CA SER A 225 16.21 9.02 4.20
C SER A 225 16.01 10.48 4.64
N LEU A 226 15.32 11.32 3.85
CA LEU A 226 14.94 12.66 4.29
C LEU A 226 13.93 12.58 5.44
N GLY A 227 12.99 11.63 5.38
CA GLY A 227 12.07 11.35 6.48
C GLY A 227 12.81 10.99 7.76
N SER A 228 13.80 10.10 7.70
CA SER A 228 14.60 9.71 8.86
C SER A 228 15.43 10.87 9.41
N ALA A 229 15.97 11.74 8.56
CA ALA A 229 16.65 12.98 8.99
C ALA A 229 15.70 13.93 9.73
N MET A 230 14.47 14.11 9.24
CA MET A 230 13.45 14.90 9.92
C MET A 230 13.07 14.30 11.28
N PHE A 231 12.91 12.98 11.37
CA PHE A 231 12.63 12.29 12.63
C PHE A 231 13.81 12.35 13.61
N SER A 232 15.04 12.26 13.13
CA SER A 232 16.25 12.43 13.94
C SER A 232 16.29 13.82 14.58
N LEU A 233 16.02 14.86 13.78
CA LEU A 233 15.95 16.23 14.27
C LEU A 233 14.81 16.40 15.28
N LEU A 234 13.65 15.78 15.04
CA LEU A 234 12.53 15.77 15.98
C LEU A 234 12.94 15.14 17.33
N GLY A 235 13.70 14.05 17.31
CA GLY A 235 14.24 13.43 18.53
C GLY A 235 15.12 14.38 19.33
N PHE A 236 16.02 15.11 18.66
CA PHE A 236 16.84 16.13 19.30
C PHE A 236 16.00 17.26 19.91
N TYR A 237 14.96 17.73 19.20
CA TYR A 237 14.05 18.74 19.74
C TYR A 237 13.26 18.26 20.94
N ILE A 238 12.79 17.01 20.94
CA ILE A 238 12.10 16.40 22.09
C ILE A 238 13.04 16.36 23.29
N ALA A 239 14.29 15.91 23.12
CA ALA A 239 15.28 15.87 24.20
C ALA A 239 15.60 17.27 24.75
N ALA A 240 15.79 18.26 23.86
CA ALA A 240 16.05 19.65 24.26
C ALA A 240 14.84 20.31 24.95
N ALA A 241 13.61 20.01 24.49
CA ALA A 241 12.39 20.47 25.14
C ALA A 241 12.19 19.81 26.51
N ALA A 242 12.41 18.49 26.60
CA ALA A 242 12.39 17.73 27.83
C ALA A 242 13.38 18.32 28.86
N TYR A 243 14.65 18.52 28.50
CA TYR A 243 15.64 19.12 29.41
C TYR A 243 15.19 20.49 29.95
N ARG A 244 14.62 21.34 29.08
CA ARG A 244 14.08 22.65 29.50
C ARG A 244 12.85 22.53 30.41
N ALA A 245 11.98 21.55 30.15
CA ALA A 245 10.76 21.31 30.93
C ALA A 245 11.04 20.63 32.29
N PHE A 246 12.07 19.80 32.37
CA PHE A 246 12.46 19.04 33.56
C PHE A 246 13.35 19.80 34.55
N ARG A 247 13.61 21.10 34.33
CA ARG A 247 14.23 21.91 35.39
C ARG A 247 13.27 21.95 36.57
N ILE A 248 13.58 21.21 37.64
CA ILE A 248 12.74 21.07 38.84
C ILE A 248 12.46 22.46 39.39
N LYS A 249 11.28 22.97 39.10
CA LYS A 249 10.78 24.28 39.56
C LYS A 249 9.54 24.13 40.43
N SER A 250 8.93 22.95 40.47
CA SER A 250 7.75 22.65 41.27
C SER A 250 7.71 21.17 41.67
N PHE A 251 6.86 20.85 42.65
CA PHE A 251 6.63 19.48 43.12
C PHE A 251 6.06 18.59 42.02
N GLU A 252 5.18 19.13 41.17
CA GLU A 252 4.57 18.43 40.05
C GLU A 252 5.63 18.02 39.01
N SER A 253 6.57 18.89 38.67
CA SER A 253 7.67 18.56 37.77
C SER A 253 8.60 17.48 38.34
N ALA A 254 8.83 17.48 39.65
CA ALA A 254 9.61 16.44 40.33
C ALA A 254 8.90 15.08 40.29
N LEU A 255 7.58 15.05 40.54
CA LEU A 255 6.77 13.84 40.45
C LEU A 255 6.79 13.24 39.03
N MET A 256 6.63 14.10 38.01
CA MET A 256 6.69 13.69 36.60
C MET A 256 8.07 13.12 36.23
N MET A 257 9.15 13.75 36.69
CA MET A 257 10.51 13.27 36.46
C MET A 257 10.78 11.93 37.15
N LEU A 258 10.33 11.77 38.40
CA LEU A 258 10.43 10.50 39.12
C LEU A 258 9.66 9.39 38.41
N ALA A 259 8.41 9.65 38.02
CA ALA A 259 7.61 8.68 37.27
C ALA A 259 8.27 8.28 35.95
N ALA A 260 8.82 9.25 35.20
CA ALA A 260 9.55 8.99 33.96
C ALA A 260 10.80 8.12 34.19
N LEU A 261 11.60 8.43 35.21
CA LEU A 261 12.79 7.65 35.58
C LEU A 261 12.44 6.21 35.96
N LEU A 262 11.41 6.00 36.79
CA LEU A 262 10.95 4.67 37.20
C LEU A 262 10.47 3.85 36.00
N VAL A 263 9.72 4.46 35.09
CA VAL A 263 9.27 3.83 33.84
C VAL A 263 10.46 3.49 32.94
N MET A 264 11.43 4.39 32.78
CA MET A 264 12.63 4.15 31.97
C MET A 264 13.50 3.03 32.54
N LEU A 265 13.67 2.96 33.87
CA LEU A 265 14.40 1.87 34.52
C LEU A 265 13.70 0.51 34.30
N GLY A 266 12.37 0.45 34.34
CA GLY A 266 11.62 -0.77 33.99
C GLY A 266 11.58 -1.07 32.48
N GLN A 267 12.04 -0.16 31.61
CA GLN A 267 12.09 -0.36 30.15
C GLN A 267 13.42 -0.94 29.68
N ILE A 268 14.52 -0.56 30.31
CA ILE A 268 15.87 -1.00 29.93
C ILE A 268 16.26 -2.25 30.71
N SER A 269 17.04 -3.14 30.07
CA SER A 269 17.51 -4.38 30.71
C SER A 269 18.35 -4.14 31.96
N PHE A 270 18.97 -2.96 32.11
CA PHE A 270 19.76 -2.61 33.29
C PHE A 270 18.93 -2.51 34.58
N GLY A 271 17.64 -2.15 34.49
CA GLY A 271 16.81 -1.99 35.68
C GLY A 271 16.65 -3.29 36.48
N LEU A 272 16.62 -4.44 35.79
CA LEU A 272 16.54 -5.76 36.42
C LEU A 272 17.71 -6.03 37.39
N TYR A 273 18.92 -5.54 37.09
CA TYR A 273 20.07 -5.72 37.97
C TYR A 273 19.99 -4.88 39.25
N LEU A 274 19.27 -3.75 39.22
CA LEU A 274 19.10 -2.89 40.39
C LEU A 274 17.96 -3.39 41.30
N TRP A 275 16.82 -3.75 40.70
CA TRP A 275 15.67 -4.29 41.41
C TRP A 275 14.74 -5.03 40.45
N GLU A 276 14.46 -6.29 40.77
CA GLU A 276 13.62 -7.18 39.96
C GLU A 276 12.16 -6.69 39.81
N GLY A 277 11.70 -5.79 40.70
CA GLY A 277 10.34 -5.23 40.65
C GLY A 277 10.14 -4.03 39.72
N PHE A 278 11.20 -3.47 39.11
CA PHE A 278 11.07 -2.33 38.19
C PHE A 278 10.16 -2.60 36.98
N PRO A 279 10.22 -3.77 36.30
CA PRO A 279 9.31 -4.08 35.21
C PRO A 279 7.84 -4.08 35.63
N ASP A 280 7.51 -4.65 36.80
CA ASP A 280 6.15 -4.70 37.32
C ASP A 280 5.63 -3.31 37.70
N LEU A 281 6.48 -2.50 38.34
CA LEU A 281 6.16 -1.11 38.66
C LEU A 281 5.89 -0.30 37.39
N ARG A 282 6.74 -0.43 36.37
CA ARG A 282 6.50 0.17 35.05
C ARG A 282 5.18 -0.28 34.47
N LEU A 283 4.88 -1.58 34.48
CA LEU A 283 3.64 -2.12 33.94
C LEU A 283 2.43 -1.57 34.67
N TRP A 284 2.49 -1.44 36.00
CA TRP A 284 1.41 -0.85 36.79
C TRP A 284 1.19 0.62 36.42
N ILE A 285 2.25 1.44 36.33
CA ILE A 285 2.18 2.83 35.89
C ILE A 285 1.57 2.95 34.49
N LEU A 286 2.01 2.10 33.55
CA LEU A 286 1.54 2.15 32.16
C LEU A 286 0.09 1.66 31.99
N LYS A 287 -0.34 0.64 32.74
CA LYS A 287 -1.66 0.01 32.58
C LYS A 287 -2.77 0.68 33.35
N ILE A 288 -2.48 1.34 34.48
CA ILE A 288 -3.51 1.92 35.35
C ILE A 288 -3.60 3.44 35.15
N PRO A 289 -2.70 4.29 35.70
CA PRO A 289 -2.85 5.74 35.58
C PRO A 289 -2.59 6.24 34.17
N ASN A 290 -1.56 5.73 33.48
CA ASN A 290 -1.26 6.15 32.12
C ASN A 290 -2.38 5.75 31.15
N ALA A 291 -2.90 4.52 31.22
CA ALA A 291 -4.02 4.10 30.39
C ALA A 291 -5.29 4.93 30.66
N ALA A 292 -5.57 5.28 31.91
CA ALA A 292 -6.70 6.16 32.25
C ALA A 292 -6.52 7.56 31.62
N ALA A 293 -5.33 8.15 31.75
CA ALA A 293 -5.01 9.44 31.15
C ALA A 293 -5.08 9.41 29.61
N PHE A 294 -4.48 8.40 28.98
CA PHE A 294 -4.54 8.23 27.52
C PHE A 294 -5.97 8.04 27.02
N ARG A 295 -6.81 7.24 27.71
CA ARG A 295 -8.22 7.10 27.36
C ARG A 295 -8.98 8.43 27.43
N ALA A 296 -8.71 9.26 28.43
CA ALA A 296 -9.33 10.58 28.54
C ALA A 296 -8.86 11.53 27.42
N ILE A 297 -7.56 11.52 27.10
CA ILE A 297 -6.99 12.30 26.00
C ILE A 297 -7.58 11.86 24.66
N GLU A 298 -7.61 10.55 24.39
CA GLU A 298 -8.19 9.98 23.18
C GLU A 298 -9.66 10.33 23.05
N PHE A 299 -10.45 10.20 24.13
CA PHE A 299 -11.84 10.60 24.14
C PHE A 299 -12.00 12.10 23.80
N GLY A 300 -11.23 12.97 24.44
CA GLY A 300 -11.24 14.40 24.15
C GLY A 300 -10.81 14.72 22.72
N ALA A 301 -9.78 14.06 22.20
CA ALA A 301 -9.29 14.21 20.84
C ALA A 301 -10.34 13.74 19.81
N GLN A 302 -11.03 12.64 20.07
CA GLN A 302 -12.10 12.14 19.22
C GLN A 302 -13.29 13.10 19.19
N VAL A 303 -13.69 13.66 20.35
CA VAL A 303 -14.72 14.71 20.41
C VAL A 303 -14.27 15.95 19.63
N ALA A 304 -13.01 16.37 19.75
CA ALA A 304 -12.47 17.51 19.00
C ALA A 304 -12.45 17.24 17.49
N LEU A 305 -12.04 16.05 17.06
CA LEU A 305 -12.09 15.63 15.66
C LEU A 305 -13.51 15.61 15.12
N LEU A 306 -14.47 15.14 15.91
CA LEU A 306 -15.89 15.16 15.56
C LEU A 306 -16.39 16.60 15.38
N ILE A 307 -16.03 17.52 16.29
CA ILE A 307 -16.35 18.94 16.17
C ILE A 307 -15.72 19.55 14.91
N MET A 308 -14.45 19.26 14.62
CA MET A 308 -13.77 19.75 13.41
C MET A 308 -14.42 19.20 12.13
N ALA A 309 -14.78 17.91 12.11
CA ALA A 309 -15.52 17.31 11.02
C ALA A 309 -16.87 18.02 10.81
N PHE A 310 -17.62 18.30 11.88
CA PHE A 310 -18.86 19.07 11.81
C PHE A 310 -18.63 20.51 11.31
N ARG A 311 -17.58 21.20 11.77
CA ARG A 311 -17.26 22.57 11.31
C ARG A 311 -16.92 22.62 9.82
N MET A 312 -16.09 21.69 9.37
CA MET A 312 -15.72 21.55 7.96
C MET A 312 -16.95 21.24 7.10
N TRP A 313 -17.81 20.35 7.57
CA TRP A 313 -19.03 19.96 6.89
C TRP A 313 -20.07 21.07 6.79
N LEU A 314 -20.30 21.80 7.88
CA LEU A 314 -21.21 22.94 7.86
C LEU A 314 -20.64 24.11 7.05
N SER A 315 -19.36 24.04 6.65
CA SER A 315 -18.65 25.06 5.88
C SER A 315 -18.47 26.36 6.65
N ILE A 316 -18.46 26.28 7.99
CA ILE A 316 -18.31 27.44 8.89
C ILE A 316 -16.91 28.05 8.72
N GLU A 317 -15.92 27.28 8.28
CA GLU A 317 -14.53 27.74 8.08
C GLU A 317 -14.29 28.44 6.73
N SER A 318 -15.28 28.47 5.82
CA SER A 318 -15.11 29.09 4.49
C SER A 318 -15.21 30.62 4.47
N GLU A 319 -15.75 31.24 5.53
CA GLU A 319 -15.92 32.71 5.59
C GLU A 319 -14.59 33.44 5.90
N THR A 320 -13.64 32.79 6.57
CA THR A 320 -12.36 33.41 6.95
C THR A 320 -11.45 33.71 5.75
N PHE A 321 -11.60 32.99 4.64
CA PHE A 321 -10.78 33.18 3.42
C PHE A 321 -11.33 34.24 2.47
N THR A 322 -12.56 34.73 2.67
CA THR A 322 -13.17 35.75 1.80
C THR A 322 -12.97 37.17 2.32
N ASN A 323 -12.82 37.37 3.65
CA ASN A 323 -12.69 38.70 4.25
C ASN A 323 -11.24 39.20 4.42
N GLN A 324 -10.20 38.39 4.21
CA GLN A 324 -8.81 38.87 4.31
C GLN A 324 -8.36 39.73 3.12
N GLY A 325 -9.14 39.82 2.05
CA GLY A 325 -8.84 40.69 0.90
C GLY A 325 -9.42 42.11 1.00
N SER A 326 -10.26 42.41 1.99
CA SER A 326 -10.92 43.72 2.13
C SER A 326 -10.24 44.67 3.10
N ASP A 327 -9.38 44.17 3.99
CA ASP A 327 -8.76 44.98 5.06
C ASP A 327 -7.37 45.51 4.71
N GLU A 328 -6.75 45.11 3.59
CA GLU A 328 -5.48 45.69 3.10
C GLU A 328 -5.65 47.01 2.30
N ASN A 329 -6.88 47.51 2.13
CA ASN A 329 -7.18 48.75 1.38
C ASN A 329 -7.91 49.82 2.20
N ARG A 330 -7.61 49.96 3.49
CA ARG A 330 -8.10 51.09 4.32
C ARG A 330 -6.99 51.79 5.08
#